data_AF-A0A4R0HNQ0-F1
#
_entry.id   AF-A0A4R0HNQ0-F1
#
_cell.length_a   1.000
_cell.length_b   1.000
_cell.length_c   1.000
_cell.angle_alpha   90.00
_cell.angle_beta   90.00
_cell.angle_gamma   90.00
#
_symmetry.space_group_name_H-M   'P 1'
#
loop_
_entity.id
_entity.type
_entity.pdbx_description
1 polymer ?
#
loop_
_entity_poly.entity_id
_entity_poly.type
_entity_poly.pdbx_seq_one_letter_code
_entity_poly.pdbx_strand_id
1 'polypeptide(L)'
;MTVVRDDADGLVAWLAPGTPLLKPVLTDGRETRHAGPVAMFTADRVLKLDVWHGTGILKVSPPGKPWSVWYFWGADGTFRGWYVNLEREHVRDWASRRTGTVDHVLDLWINPDRSIEWKDEDELEGAVTAGRFTAAEAEQIVADAHTAIRDIEAWTSPFSDDWQFWSAPPAWRLPVAPTTHQPDLIAEELHSG
;
A
#
# COMPACT_ATOMS: atom_id res chain seq x y z
N MET A 1 6.81 5.67 8.19
CA MET A 1 6.26 4.49 8.92
C MET A 1 7.18 4.18 10.09
N THR A 2 6.67 3.50 11.11
CA THR A 2 7.46 2.98 12.24
C THR A 2 7.69 1.49 12.03
N VAL A 3 8.94 1.03 12.15
CA VAL A 3 9.27 -0.39 12.03
C VAL A 3 8.78 -1.13 13.30
N VAL A 4 7.98 -2.17 13.10
CA VAL A 4 7.47 -3.07 14.15
C VAL A 4 8.38 -4.28 14.31
N ARG A 5 8.76 -4.89 13.18
CA ARG A 5 9.66 -6.04 13.07
C ARG A 5 10.43 -5.94 11.77
N ASP A 6 11.70 -6.32 11.77
CA ASP A 6 12.54 -6.38 10.57
C ASP A 6 13.59 -7.48 10.75
N ASP A 7 13.29 -8.67 10.25
CA ASP A 7 14.09 -9.87 10.40
C ASP A 7 13.97 -10.80 9.18
N ALA A 8 14.39 -12.06 9.32
CA ALA A 8 14.36 -13.04 8.24
C ALA A 8 12.94 -13.39 7.75
N ASP A 9 11.91 -13.13 8.56
CA ASP A 9 10.51 -13.37 8.21
C ASP A 9 9.87 -12.14 7.52
N GLY A 10 10.65 -11.09 7.29
CA GLY A 10 10.28 -9.91 6.51
C GLY A 10 10.12 -8.64 7.34
N LEU A 11 9.64 -7.60 6.67
CA LEU A 11 9.42 -6.28 7.26
C LEU A 11 7.97 -6.14 7.71
N VAL A 12 7.77 -5.72 8.94
CA VAL A 12 6.47 -5.29 9.47
C VAL A 12 6.57 -3.83 9.86
N ALA A 13 5.73 -2.98 9.27
CA ALA A 13 5.76 -1.54 9.50
C ALA A 13 4.35 -0.97 9.74
N TRP A 14 4.28 -0.02 10.66
CA TRP A 14 3.05 0.67 11.02
C TRP A 14 2.97 2.06 10.38
N LEU A 15 1.85 2.34 9.71
CA LEU A 15 1.47 3.67 9.24
C LEU A 15 0.32 4.18 10.12
N ALA A 16 0.63 5.12 11.01
CA ALA A 16 -0.35 5.69 11.94
C ALA A 16 -1.29 6.68 11.24
N PRO A 17 -2.54 6.86 11.74
CA PRO A 17 -3.42 7.98 11.37
C PRO A 17 -2.68 9.32 11.44
N GLY A 18 -2.87 10.19 10.45
CA GLY A 18 -2.27 11.51 10.42
C GLY A 18 -0.78 11.54 10.08
N THR A 19 -0.15 10.40 9.74
CA THR A 19 1.25 10.38 9.31
C THR A 19 1.45 11.25 8.07
N PRO A 20 2.34 12.26 8.08
CA PRO A 20 2.61 13.05 6.89
C PRO A 20 3.27 12.21 5.79
N LEU A 21 2.81 12.38 4.55
CA LEU A 21 3.28 11.63 3.38
C LEU A 21 3.27 12.49 2.12
N LEU A 22 4.09 12.10 1.14
CA LEU A 22 4.01 12.63 -0.22
C LEU A 22 3.24 11.64 -1.08
N LYS A 23 2.26 12.14 -1.85
CA LYS A 23 1.54 11.34 -2.84
C LYS A 23 1.41 12.08 -4.18
N PRO A 24 1.45 11.37 -5.32
CA PRO A 24 1.10 11.95 -6.60
C PRO A 24 -0.41 12.23 -6.65
N VAL A 25 -0.78 13.40 -7.15
CA VAL A 25 -2.17 13.80 -7.41
C VAL A 25 -2.27 14.43 -8.80
N LEU A 26 -3.47 14.59 -9.32
CA LEU A 26 -3.71 15.40 -10.52
C LEU A 26 -3.32 16.86 -10.26
N THR A 27 -3.06 17.62 -11.32
CA THR A 27 -2.66 19.04 -11.22
C THR A 27 -3.67 19.93 -10.49
N ASP A 28 -4.95 19.51 -10.41
CA ASP A 28 -6.01 20.17 -9.65
C ASP A 28 -6.15 19.67 -8.19
N GLY A 29 -5.27 18.79 -7.74
CA GLY A 29 -5.21 18.26 -6.38
C GLY A 29 -6.05 17.02 -6.10
N ARG A 30 -6.89 16.56 -7.04
CA ARG A 30 -7.67 15.32 -6.89
C ARG A 30 -6.78 14.08 -6.99
N GLU A 31 -7.21 12.97 -6.39
CA GLU A 31 -6.49 11.69 -6.54
C GLU A 31 -6.50 11.21 -8.00
N THR A 32 -5.42 10.54 -8.42
CA THR A 32 -5.20 10.16 -9.82
C THR A 32 -6.32 9.31 -10.39
N ARG A 33 -6.92 8.43 -9.58
CA ARG A 33 -8.07 7.59 -9.98
C ARG A 33 -9.29 8.37 -10.47
N HIS A 34 -9.44 9.64 -10.08
CA HIS A 34 -10.52 10.49 -10.60
C HIS A 34 -10.36 10.89 -12.08
N ALA A 35 -9.22 10.58 -12.71
CA ALA A 35 -9.06 10.69 -14.16
C ALA A 35 -9.63 9.48 -14.92
N GLY A 36 -10.02 8.41 -14.22
CA GLY A 36 -10.50 7.16 -14.82
C GLY A 36 -9.36 6.17 -15.14
N PRO A 37 -9.70 4.93 -15.52
CA PRO A 37 -8.78 3.79 -15.49
C PRO A 37 -7.57 3.93 -16.42
N VAL A 38 -7.70 4.64 -17.55
CA VAL A 38 -6.56 4.89 -18.45
C VAL A 38 -5.84 6.18 -18.08
N ALA A 39 -6.59 7.29 -17.98
CA ALA A 39 -5.99 8.61 -17.81
C ALA A 39 -5.36 8.81 -16.43
N MET A 40 -5.70 8.00 -15.43
CA MET A 40 -4.95 7.99 -14.17
C MET A 40 -3.46 7.73 -14.40
N PHE A 41 -3.07 6.97 -15.44
CA PHE A 41 -1.67 6.63 -15.77
C PHE A 41 -0.98 7.63 -16.71
N THR A 42 -1.72 8.49 -17.39
CA THR A 42 -1.17 9.38 -18.44
C THR A 42 -1.38 10.87 -18.18
N ALA A 43 -2.35 11.24 -17.35
CA ALA A 43 -2.60 12.64 -16.99
C ALA A 43 -1.43 13.23 -16.21
N ASP A 44 -1.20 14.53 -16.40
CA ASP A 44 -0.18 15.28 -15.66
C ASP A 44 -0.43 15.20 -14.15
N ARG A 45 0.66 15.04 -13.41
CA ARG A 45 0.63 14.87 -11.95
C ARG A 45 1.58 15.84 -11.28
N VAL A 46 1.25 16.19 -10.05
CA VAL A 46 2.09 16.97 -9.14
C VAL A 46 2.23 16.23 -7.81
N LEU A 47 3.23 16.59 -7.00
CA LEU A 47 3.39 16.02 -5.68
C LEU A 47 2.61 16.83 -4.64
N LYS A 48 1.79 16.15 -3.85
CA LYS A 48 1.11 16.73 -2.69
C LYS A 48 1.71 16.23 -1.39
N LEU A 49 2.08 17.14 -0.50
CA LEU A 49 2.30 16.83 0.91
C LEU A 49 0.94 16.76 1.60
N ASP A 50 0.58 15.57 2.05
CA ASP A 50 -0.70 15.26 2.67
C ASP A 50 -0.46 14.49 3.99
N VAL A 51 -1.53 14.04 4.62
CA VAL A 51 -1.49 13.11 5.74
C VAL A 51 -2.16 11.80 5.37
N TRP A 52 -1.80 10.74 6.08
CA TRP A 52 -2.54 9.48 6.03
C TRP A 52 -3.91 9.67 6.67
N HIS A 53 -4.96 9.57 5.84
CA HIS A 53 -6.35 9.69 6.28
C HIS A 53 -6.90 8.33 6.72
N GLY A 54 -7.81 8.36 7.70
CA GLY A 54 -8.44 7.14 8.24
C GLY A 54 -7.66 6.47 9.36
N THR A 55 -8.00 5.21 9.63
CA THR A 55 -7.35 4.39 10.66
C THR A 55 -5.94 4.00 10.22
N GLY A 56 -5.09 3.61 11.18
CA GLY A 56 -3.74 3.19 10.86
C GLY A 56 -3.73 1.80 10.23
N ILE A 57 -2.69 1.53 9.45
CA ILE A 57 -2.51 0.26 8.76
C ILE A 57 -1.17 -0.37 9.15
N LEU A 58 -1.21 -1.68 9.39
CA LEU A 58 -0.01 -2.49 9.56
C LEU A 58 0.29 -3.13 8.22
N LYS A 59 1.51 -2.95 7.70
CA LYS A 59 1.97 -3.56 6.45
C LYS A 59 3.00 -4.63 6.77
N VAL A 60 2.81 -5.82 6.23
CA VAL A 60 3.76 -6.91 6.28
C VAL A 60 4.27 -7.15 4.86
N SER A 61 5.57 -7.00 4.64
CA SER A 61 6.25 -7.27 3.37
C SER A 61 7.07 -8.55 3.53
N PRO A 62 6.55 -9.72 3.09
CA PRO A 62 7.27 -10.97 3.21
C PRO A 62 8.51 -10.99 2.29
N PRO A 63 9.59 -11.71 2.65
CA PRO A 63 10.78 -11.82 1.81
C PRO A 63 10.48 -12.50 0.47
N GLY A 64 11.03 -11.99 -0.63
CA GLY A 64 10.94 -12.67 -1.93
C GLY A 64 9.54 -12.67 -2.56
N LYS A 65 8.57 -11.94 -1.99
CA LYS A 65 7.19 -11.91 -2.51
C LYS A 65 6.92 -10.62 -3.29
N PRO A 66 6.30 -10.71 -4.49
CA PRO A 66 5.83 -9.55 -5.25
C PRO A 66 4.48 -9.03 -4.72
N TRP A 67 4.38 -8.89 -3.39
CA TRP A 67 3.27 -8.26 -2.71
C TRP A 67 3.61 -7.91 -1.27
N SER A 68 2.80 -7.05 -0.67
CA SER A 68 2.69 -6.94 0.79
C SER A 68 1.26 -7.19 1.25
N VAL A 69 1.10 -7.51 2.54
CA VAL A 69 -0.19 -7.76 3.18
C VAL A 69 -0.47 -6.66 4.20
N TRP A 70 -1.53 -5.89 3.99
CA TRP A 70 -1.91 -4.80 4.87
C TRP A 70 -3.12 -5.21 5.70
N TYR A 71 -3.12 -4.81 6.96
CA TYR A 71 -4.16 -5.13 7.93
C TYR A 71 -4.96 -3.86 8.20
N PHE A 72 -6.29 -3.98 8.12
CA PHE A 72 -7.22 -2.86 8.28
C PHE A 72 -8.13 -3.08 9.48
N TRP A 73 -8.36 -2.00 10.23
CA TRP A 73 -9.31 -1.94 11.33
C TRP A 73 -10.28 -0.77 11.16
N GLY A 74 -11.48 -0.90 11.73
CA GLY A 74 -12.45 0.18 11.89
C GLY A 74 -12.03 1.16 12.98
N ALA A 75 -12.68 2.33 13.01
CA ALA A 75 -12.43 3.35 14.03
C ALA A 75 -12.78 2.88 15.46
N ASP A 76 -13.63 1.87 15.57
CA ASP A 76 -14.00 1.16 16.79
C ASP A 76 -12.99 0.07 17.20
N GLY A 77 -11.93 -0.14 16.42
CA GLY A 77 -10.93 -1.18 16.62
C GLY A 77 -11.33 -2.55 16.05
N THR A 78 -12.49 -2.68 15.41
CA THR A 78 -12.92 -3.95 14.81
C THR A 78 -12.03 -4.29 13.61
N PHE A 79 -11.43 -5.49 13.59
CA PHE A 79 -10.66 -5.95 12.45
C PHE A 79 -11.55 -6.11 11.21
N ARG A 80 -11.14 -5.52 10.09
CA ARG A 80 -11.94 -5.48 8.85
C ARG A 80 -11.47 -6.49 7.81
N GLY A 81 -10.19 -6.84 7.81
CA GLY A 81 -9.65 -7.76 6.82
C GLY A 81 -8.21 -7.45 6.45
N TRP A 82 -7.74 -8.23 5.48
CA TRP A 82 -6.42 -8.09 4.88
C TRP A 82 -6.55 -7.53 3.47
N TYR A 83 -5.51 -6.82 3.04
CA TYR A 83 -5.35 -6.34 1.68
C TYR A 83 -4.01 -6.83 1.15
N VAL A 84 -4.02 -7.64 0.10
CA VAL A 84 -2.77 -7.97 -0.60
C VAL A 84 -2.56 -6.89 -1.66
N ASN A 85 -1.53 -6.08 -1.46
CA ASN A 85 -1.10 -5.10 -2.44
C ASN A 85 -0.13 -5.78 -3.41
N LEU A 86 -0.51 -6.06 -4.66
CA LEU A 86 0.44 -6.64 -5.62
C LEU A 86 1.41 -5.55 -6.03
N GLU A 87 2.70 -5.86 -5.98
CA GLU A 87 3.76 -4.87 -6.23
C GLU A 87 5.08 -5.59 -6.51
N ARG A 88 6.13 -4.85 -6.87
CA ARG A 88 7.45 -5.47 -6.98
C ARG A 88 7.93 -5.99 -5.63
N GLU A 89 8.83 -6.97 -5.68
CA GLU A 89 9.57 -7.34 -4.49
C GLU A 89 10.26 -6.09 -3.88
N HIS A 90 10.17 -5.98 -2.56
CA HIS A 90 10.67 -4.80 -1.85
C HIS A 90 12.20 -4.76 -1.87
N VAL A 91 12.75 -3.66 -2.39
CA VAL A 91 14.19 -3.43 -2.40
C VAL A 91 14.60 -2.64 -1.16
N ARG A 92 15.56 -3.17 -0.39
CA ARG A 92 16.08 -2.55 0.83
C ARG A 92 17.35 -1.75 0.54
N ASP A 93 17.33 -0.46 0.84
CA ASP A 93 18.52 0.37 0.97
C ASP A 93 18.81 0.60 2.45
N TRP A 94 19.70 -0.23 3.00
CA TRP A 94 20.09 -0.18 4.41
C TRP A 94 20.86 1.10 4.78
N ALA A 95 21.61 1.67 3.85
CA ALA A 95 22.41 2.86 4.10
C ALA A 95 21.51 4.09 4.30
N SER A 96 20.52 4.25 3.43
CA SER A 96 19.54 5.34 3.55
C SER A 96 18.33 5.00 4.43
N ARG A 97 18.26 3.75 4.93
CA ARG A 97 17.14 3.20 5.71
C ARG A 97 15.81 3.32 4.96
N ARG A 98 15.82 2.99 3.67
CA ARG A 98 14.65 3.05 2.80
C ARG A 98 14.28 1.67 2.29
N THR A 99 12.99 1.50 2.08
CA THR A 99 12.41 0.36 1.37
C THR A 99 11.61 0.91 0.21
N GLY A 100 11.86 0.41 -1.00
CA GLY A 100 11.17 0.83 -2.21
C GLY A 100 10.49 -0.36 -2.89
N THR A 101 9.36 -0.07 -3.52
CA THR A 101 8.62 -1.00 -4.38
C THR A 101 7.87 -0.21 -5.45
N VAL A 102 7.24 -0.90 -6.39
CA VAL A 102 6.40 -0.34 -7.45
C VAL A 102 5.10 -1.10 -7.46
N ASP A 103 4.02 -0.36 -7.27
CA ASP A 103 2.65 -0.86 -7.31
C ASP A 103 2.30 -1.51 -8.66
N HIS A 104 1.58 -2.64 -8.60
CA HIS A 104 1.11 -3.41 -9.75
C HIS A 104 -0.40 -3.25 -10.02
N VAL A 105 -1.06 -2.27 -9.39
CA VAL A 105 -2.46 -1.86 -9.62
C VAL A 105 -3.50 -2.85 -9.14
N LEU A 106 -3.33 -4.13 -9.44
CA LEU A 106 -4.24 -5.18 -9.05
C LEU A 106 -4.06 -5.52 -7.57
N ASP A 107 -5.16 -5.73 -6.86
CA ASP A 107 -5.12 -6.05 -5.43
C ASP A 107 -6.14 -7.14 -5.05
N LEU A 108 -5.99 -7.69 -3.84
CA LEU A 108 -6.96 -8.61 -3.25
C LEU A 108 -7.43 -8.09 -1.90
N TRP A 109 -8.74 -8.10 -1.66
CA TRP A 109 -9.33 -7.90 -0.34
C TRP A 109 -9.74 -9.25 0.24
N ILE A 110 -9.37 -9.51 1.49
CA ILE A 110 -9.67 -10.74 2.20
C ILE A 110 -10.50 -10.38 3.42
N ASN A 111 -11.76 -10.86 3.44
CA ASN A 111 -12.68 -10.65 4.55
C ASN A 111 -12.28 -11.50 5.77
N PRO A 112 -12.76 -11.17 6.99
CA PRO A 112 -12.46 -11.95 8.20
C PRO A 112 -12.88 -13.42 8.13
N ASP A 113 -13.86 -13.76 7.28
CA ASP A 113 -14.29 -15.13 6.98
C ASP A 113 -13.44 -15.84 5.92
N ARG A 114 -12.37 -15.17 5.45
CA ARG A 114 -11.41 -15.61 4.43
C ARG A 114 -11.95 -15.66 3.00
N SER A 115 -13.14 -15.12 2.74
CA SER A 115 -13.56 -14.88 1.35
C SER A 115 -12.64 -13.83 0.70
N ILE A 116 -12.31 -14.05 -0.57
CA ILE A 116 -11.37 -13.23 -1.34
C ILE A 116 -12.14 -12.48 -2.43
N GLU A 117 -11.90 -11.18 -2.50
CA GLU A 117 -12.40 -10.28 -3.54
C GLU A 117 -11.23 -9.73 -4.35
N TRP A 118 -11.34 -9.76 -5.67
CA TRP A 118 -10.40 -9.08 -6.57
C TRP A 118 -10.75 -7.59 -6.61
N LYS A 119 -9.72 -6.75 -6.65
CA LYS A 119 -9.85 -5.28 -6.68
C LYS A 119 -9.06 -4.73 -7.85
N ASP A 120 -9.61 -3.69 -8.45
CA ASP A 120 -8.94 -2.83 -9.44
C ASP A 120 -8.49 -3.57 -10.72
N GLU A 121 -9.25 -4.61 -11.10
CA GLU A 121 -9.09 -5.34 -12.38
C GLU A 121 -9.23 -4.41 -13.59
N ASP A 122 -10.17 -3.47 -13.55
CA ASP A 122 -10.39 -2.46 -14.59
C ASP A 122 -9.28 -1.42 -14.65
N GLU A 123 -8.66 -1.08 -13.51
CA GLU A 123 -7.47 -0.23 -13.47
C GLU A 123 -6.25 -0.96 -14.06
N LEU A 124 -6.11 -2.28 -13.89
CA LEU A 124 -5.04 -3.06 -14.55
C LEU A 124 -5.21 -3.08 -16.07
N GLU A 125 -6.43 -3.27 -16.58
CA GLU A 125 -6.74 -3.14 -18.01
C GLU A 125 -6.43 -1.72 -18.52
N GLY A 126 -6.75 -0.71 -17.71
CA GLY A 126 -6.43 0.69 -17.96
C GLY A 126 -4.92 0.95 -18.02
N ALA A 127 -4.14 0.32 -17.15
CA ALA A 127 -2.68 0.40 -17.11
C ALA A 127 -2.05 -0.21 -18.37
N VAL A 128 -2.55 -1.34 -18.84
CA VAL A 128 -2.10 -1.94 -20.12
C VAL A 128 -2.43 -1.02 -21.29
N THR A 129 -3.66 -0.51 -21.34
CA THR A 129 -4.11 0.43 -22.38
C THR A 129 -3.27 1.71 -22.41
N ALA A 130 -2.87 2.20 -21.24
CA ALA A 130 -1.99 3.36 -21.09
C ALA A 130 -0.51 3.08 -21.42
N GLY A 131 -0.14 1.82 -21.69
CA GLY A 131 1.26 1.41 -21.91
C GLY A 131 2.12 1.40 -20.65
N ARG A 132 1.50 1.45 -19.46
CA ARG A 132 2.19 1.34 -18.16
C ARG A 132 2.71 -0.08 -17.92
N PHE A 133 2.00 -1.07 -18.45
CA PHE A 133 2.38 -2.48 -18.48
C PHE A 133 2.13 -3.05 -19.88
N THR A 134 2.95 -4.00 -20.28
CA THR A 134 2.67 -4.88 -21.42
C THR A 134 1.64 -5.94 -21.03
N ALA A 135 1.02 -6.60 -22.03
CA ALA A 135 0.11 -7.72 -21.77
C ALA A 135 0.78 -8.85 -20.97
N ALA A 136 2.05 -9.16 -21.28
CA ALA A 136 2.81 -10.19 -20.56
C ALA A 136 3.10 -9.80 -19.10
N GLU A 137 3.36 -8.51 -18.82
CA GLU A 137 3.50 -8.03 -17.43
C GLU A 137 2.18 -8.12 -16.67
N ALA A 138 1.05 -7.79 -17.29
CA ALA A 138 -0.27 -7.94 -16.67
C ALA A 138 -0.61 -9.41 -16.39
N GLU A 139 -0.30 -10.33 -17.31
CA GLU A 139 -0.44 -11.77 -17.09
C GLU A 139 0.41 -12.25 -15.90
N GLN A 140 1.63 -11.74 -15.75
CA GLN A 140 2.48 -12.06 -14.60
C GLN A 140 1.90 -11.51 -13.29
N ILE A 141 1.35 -10.29 -13.28
CA ILE A 141 0.68 -9.71 -12.11
C ILE A 141 -0.51 -10.58 -11.66
N VAL A 142 -1.32 -11.06 -12.60
CA VAL A 142 -2.43 -11.98 -12.31
C VAL A 142 -1.91 -13.34 -11.78
N ALA A 143 -0.81 -13.85 -12.32
CA ALA A 143 -0.17 -15.07 -11.82
C ALA A 143 0.37 -14.90 -10.38
N ASP A 144 0.90 -13.74 -10.05
CA ASP A 144 1.35 -13.39 -8.70
C ASP A 144 0.15 -13.32 -7.73
N ALA A 145 -0.97 -12.72 -8.15
CA ALA A 145 -2.22 -12.72 -7.38
C ALA A 145 -2.72 -14.15 -7.10
N HIS A 146 -2.70 -15.05 -8.09
CA HIS A 146 -3.03 -16.46 -7.87
C HIS A 146 -2.06 -17.16 -6.92
N THR A 147 -0.80 -16.74 -6.87
CA THR A 147 0.17 -17.26 -5.89
C THR A 147 -0.17 -16.79 -4.49
N ALA A 148 -0.52 -15.50 -4.32
CA ALA A 148 -1.01 -14.98 -3.05
C ALA A 148 -2.30 -15.70 -2.59
N ILE A 149 -3.24 -15.99 -3.50
CA ILE A 149 -4.46 -16.75 -3.20
C ILE A 149 -4.12 -18.14 -2.63
N ARG A 150 -3.16 -18.86 -3.22
CA ARG A 150 -2.74 -20.17 -2.67
C ARG A 150 -2.18 -20.03 -1.25
N ASP A 151 -1.41 -18.98 -0.98
CA ASP A 151 -0.86 -18.71 0.35
C ASP A 151 -1.97 -18.37 1.37
N ILE A 152 -3.03 -17.66 0.93
CA ILE A 152 -4.24 -17.35 1.72
C ILE A 152 -5.05 -18.61 2.00
N GLU A 153 -5.33 -19.43 0.98
CA GLU A 153 -6.10 -20.69 1.09
C GLU A 153 -5.39 -21.69 2.02
N ALA A 154 -4.06 -21.79 1.91
CA ALA A 154 -3.24 -22.60 2.80
C ALA A 154 -3.07 -21.97 4.21
N TRP A 155 -3.54 -20.74 4.40
CA TRP A 155 -3.44 -19.96 5.64
C TRP A 155 -2.01 -19.87 6.18
N THR A 156 -1.05 -19.61 5.28
CA THR A 156 0.37 -19.48 5.62
C THR A 156 0.72 -18.06 6.07
N SER A 157 1.93 -17.86 6.60
CA SER A 157 2.41 -16.53 6.95
C SER A 157 2.36 -15.58 5.74
N PRO A 158 1.95 -14.31 5.92
CA PRO A 158 1.71 -13.68 7.22
C PRO A 158 0.27 -13.84 7.75
N PHE A 159 -0.64 -14.47 7.03
CA PHE A 159 -2.06 -14.55 7.39
C PHE A 159 -2.32 -15.34 8.68
N SER A 160 -1.47 -16.33 9.00
CA SER A 160 -1.53 -17.10 10.25
C SER A 160 -0.74 -16.53 11.42
N ASP A 161 -0.09 -15.37 11.26
CA ASP A 161 0.85 -14.83 12.27
C ASP A 161 0.16 -13.95 13.35
N ASP A 162 -1.18 -13.95 13.40
CA ASP A 162 -1.97 -13.26 14.43
C ASP A 162 -1.82 -11.72 14.49
N TRP A 163 -1.30 -11.12 13.42
CA TRP A 163 -1.16 -9.67 13.29
C TRP A 163 -2.49 -8.90 13.39
N GLN A 164 -3.64 -9.54 13.16
CA GLN A 164 -4.97 -8.95 13.36
C GLN A 164 -5.24 -8.54 14.82
N PHE A 165 -4.50 -9.09 15.78
CA PHE A 165 -4.60 -8.75 17.21
C PHE A 165 -3.54 -7.75 17.66
N TRP A 166 -2.62 -7.36 16.77
CA TRP A 166 -1.58 -6.39 17.10
C TRP A 166 -2.17 -4.98 17.28
N SER A 167 -1.57 -4.18 18.16
CA SER A 167 -1.88 -2.76 18.31
C SER A 167 -0.61 -1.93 18.50
N ALA A 168 -0.63 -0.70 17.98
CA ALA A 168 0.48 0.23 18.12
C ALA A 168 0.60 0.69 19.59
N PRO A 169 1.81 0.66 20.19
CA PRO A 169 2.03 1.23 21.51
C PRO A 169 1.62 2.71 21.56
N PRO A 170 0.90 3.16 22.62
CA PRO A 170 0.35 4.52 22.69
C PRO A 170 1.43 5.61 22.76
N ALA A 171 2.66 5.25 23.11
CA ALA A 171 3.80 6.18 23.18
C ALA A 171 4.45 6.44 21.81
N TRP A 172 4.08 5.72 20.75
CA TRP A 172 4.66 5.92 19.43
C TRP A 172 4.23 7.26 18.84
N ARG A 173 5.23 8.05 18.45
CA ARG A 173 5.03 9.34 17.79
C ARG A 173 4.91 9.16 16.29
N LEU A 174 4.24 10.10 15.63
CA LEU A 174 4.25 10.18 14.18
C LEU A 174 5.68 10.44 13.68
N PRO A 175 6.10 9.79 12.58
CA PRO A 175 7.34 10.16 11.91
C PRO A 175 7.22 11.56 11.30
N VAL A 176 8.35 12.23 11.12
CA VAL A 176 8.40 13.56 10.49
C VAL A 176 8.03 13.49 9.01
N ALA A 177 7.54 14.60 8.47
CA ALA A 177 7.23 14.71 7.04
C ALA A 177 8.46 14.40 6.17
N PRO A 178 8.29 13.67 5.06
CA PRO A 178 9.39 13.42 4.14
C PRO A 178 9.85 14.73 3.49
N THR A 179 11.15 14.98 3.50
CA THR A 179 11.79 16.17 2.91
C THR A 179 12.55 15.85 1.61
N THR A 180 12.37 14.64 1.09
CA THR A 180 13.17 14.12 -0.02
C THR A 180 12.81 14.74 -1.36
N HIS A 181 11.61 15.31 -1.47
CA HIS A 181 11.12 15.99 -2.67
C HIS A 181 10.34 17.23 -2.22
N GLN A 182 10.37 18.28 -3.05
CA GLN A 182 9.58 19.48 -2.83
C GLN A 182 8.14 19.25 -3.35
N PRO A 183 7.09 19.42 -2.52
CA PRO A 183 5.72 19.31 -2.98
C PRO A 183 5.28 20.57 -3.73
N ASP A 184 4.39 20.40 -4.71
CA ASP A 184 3.70 21.48 -5.41
C ASP A 184 2.44 21.93 -4.66
N LEU A 185 1.77 20.97 -4.00
CA LEU A 185 0.55 21.17 -3.22
C LEU A 185 0.75 20.73 -1.78
N ILE A 186 0.09 21.40 -0.84
CA ILE A 186 0.10 21.04 0.58
C ILE A 186 -1.35 20.87 1.04
N ALA A 187 -1.63 19.90 1.88
CA ALA A 187 -2.96 19.71 2.46
C ALA A 187 -3.30 20.86 3.43
N GLU A 188 -4.56 21.31 3.47
CA GLU A 188 -5.01 22.42 4.31
C GLU A 188 -4.71 22.19 5.80
N GLU A 189 -4.83 20.94 6.23
CA GLU A 189 -4.55 20.46 7.58
C GLU A 189 -3.10 20.73 8.02
N LEU A 190 -2.18 20.89 7.06
CA LEU A 190 -0.77 21.18 7.29
C LEU A 190 -0.41 22.66 7.13
N HIS A 191 -1.34 23.52 6.69
CA HIS A 191 -1.12 24.96 6.56
C HIS A 191 -1.20 25.72 7.90
N SER A 192 -1.66 25.05 8.97
CA SER A 192 -1.75 25.63 10.31
C SER A 192 -0.70 25.00 11.22
N GLY A 193 0.55 25.49 11.11
CA GLY A 193 1.68 25.14 11.98
C GLY A 193 2.50 26.37 12.30
#